data_AF-A0AAV6IED8-F1
#
_entry.id   AF-A0AAV6IED8-F1
#
_cell.length_a   1.000
_cell.length_b   1.000
_cell.length_c   1.000
_cell.angle_alpha   90.00
_cell.angle_beta   90.00
_cell.angle_gamma   90.00
#
_symmetry.space_group_name_H-M   'P 1'
#
loop_
_entity.id
_entity.type
_entity.pdbx_description
1 polymer ?
#
loop_
_entity_poly.entity_id
_entity_poly.type
_entity_poly.pdbx_seq_one_letter_code
_entity_poly.pdbx_strand_id
1 'polypeptide(L)'
;MGKEQGNPELSVSKETADMEGVSSALSAPNPSWFTPKRLLAIFCIINLLNYVDRGAMGSNGVNGSPRSCTKSGQCTSGSGIQGVFNLSNFEDGVLSSAFMVGLLAASPVFASLVKIVNPFRLIGVGLTVWTFATAGCGLSFDFWSIAICRMLVGVGEASFISLAAPYIDDNAPVAQKTAWLAIFYTCIPAGVAVGYVYGGLVGDHFSWRFAFFGEAILMAPFAVLGFVMKPLQMKGFSPVESKKALTGIETAVSEAKGVFFYHHVDGLF
;
A
#
# COMPACT_ATOMS: atom_id res chain seq x y z
N MET A 1 -46.55 52.98 -38.63
CA MET A 1 -46.52 51.52 -38.31
C MET A 1 -45.06 51.14 -38.11
N GLY A 2 -44.55 50.68 -36.98
CA GLY A 2 -45.00 50.48 -35.60
C GLY A 2 -43.71 50.11 -34.85
N LYS A 3 -43.39 50.77 -33.74
CA LYS A 3 -42.19 50.48 -32.95
C LYS A 3 -42.46 49.20 -32.13
N GLU A 4 -41.75 48.11 -32.41
CA GLU A 4 -41.70 46.96 -31.50
C GLU A 4 -40.79 47.33 -30.31
N GLN A 5 -41.43 47.69 -29.19
CA GLN A 5 -40.78 47.67 -27.88
C GLN A 5 -40.65 46.21 -27.45
N GLY A 6 -39.43 45.67 -27.51
CA GLY A 6 -39.11 44.40 -26.88
C GLY A 6 -39.39 44.48 -25.37
N ASN A 7 -40.29 43.63 -24.89
CA ASN A 7 -40.75 43.60 -23.51
C ASN A 7 -39.64 43.08 -22.57
N PRO A 8 -39.08 43.92 -21.68
CA PRO A 8 -38.00 43.53 -20.76
C PRO A 8 -38.43 42.50 -19.69
N GLU A 9 -39.74 42.29 -19.46
CA GLU A 9 -40.23 41.27 -18.54
C GLU A 9 -40.02 39.83 -19.05
N LEU A 10 -40.00 39.63 -20.38
CA LEU A 10 -39.84 38.29 -20.99
C LEU A 10 -38.38 37.81 -20.97
N SER A 11 -37.41 38.72 -20.94
CA SER A 11 -35.98 38.38 -20.80
C SER A 11 -35.62 38.06 -19.35
N VAL A 12 -36.17 38.81 -18.39
CA VAL A 12 -35.91 38.61 -16.95
C VAL A 12 -36.52 37.30 -16.45
N SER A 13 -37.71 36.93 -16.92
CA SER A 13 -38.37 35.66 -16.57
C SER A 13 -37.64 34.43 -17.14
N LYS A 14 -36.95 34.57 -18.27
CA LYS A 14 -36.10 33.52 -18.85
C LYS A 14 -34.79 33.35 -18.07
N GLU A 15 -34.16 34.47 -17.68
CA GLU A 15 -32.94 34.47 -16.85
C GLU A 15 -33.18 33.92 -15.44
N THR A 16 -34.34 34.21 -14.85
CA THR A 16 -34.73 33.67 -13.52
C THR A 16 -35.12 32.19 -13.59
N ALA A 17 -35.78 31.75 -14.66
CA ALA A 17 -36.06 30.33 -14.88
C ALA A 17 -34.78 29.51 -15.15
N ASP A 18 -33.80 30.09 -15.86
CA ASP A 18 -32.49 29.47 -16.09
C ASP A 18 -31.66 29.44 -14.79
N MET A 19 -31.75 30.46 -13.91
CA MET A 19 -31.10 30.45 -12.59
C MET A 19 -31.74 29.45 -11.60
N GLU A 20 -33.05 29.26 -11.62
CA GLU A 20 -33.73 28.23 -10.82
C GLU A 20 -33.40 26.81 -11.33
N GLY A 21 -33.29 26.64 -12.65
CA GLY A 21 -32.85 25.39 -13.28
C GLY A 21 -31.41 25.00 -12.92
N VAL A 22 -30.49 25.97 -12.86
CA VAL A 22 -29.08 25.75 -12.49
C VAL A 22 -28.90 25.46 -11.00
N SER A 23 -29.74 26.02 -10.12
CA SER A 23 -29.70 25.74 -8.68
C SER A 23 -30.11 24.29 -8.36
N SER A 24 -31.02 23.70 -9.14
CA SER A 24 -31.46 22.31 -8.98
C SER A 24 -30.46 21.25 -9.47
N ALA A 25 -29.44 21.65 -10.24
CA ALA A 25 -28.42 20.75 -10.81
C ALA A 25 -27.19 20.54 -9.90
N LEU A 26 -27.08 21.25 -8.78
CA LEU A 26 -26.12 20.94 -7.72
C LEU A 26 -26.66 19.79 -6.86
N SER A 27 -26.88 18.63 -7.47
CA SER A 27 -27.05 17.40 -6.73
C SER A 27 -25.81 17.22 -5.86
N ALA A 28 -25.96 17.41 -4.55
CA ALA A 28 -24.91 17.13 -3.59
C ALA A 28 -24.30 15.75 -3.95
N PRO A 29 -22.99 15.64 -4.12
CA PRO A 29 -22.40 14.35 -4.43
C PRO A 29 -22.81 13.41 -3.31
N ASN A 30 -23.55 12.34 -3.65
CA ASN A 30 -23.85 11.24 -2.74
C ASN A 30 -22.60 10.98 -1.90
N PRO A 31 -22.68 10.97 -0.55
CA PRO A 31 -21.49 10.83 0.26
C PRO A 31 -20.79 9.53 -0.16
N SER A 32 -19.71 9.68 -0.92
CA SER A 32 -18.83 8.58 -1.27
C SER A 32 -18.41 7.99 0.06
N TRP A 33 -18.79 6.73 0.31
CA TRP A 33 -18.40 6.00 1.51
C TRP A 33 -16.88 6.11 1.80
N PHE A 34 -16.10 6.33 0.74
CA PHE A 34 -14.66 6.53 0.71
C PHE A 34 -14.28 8.00 0.88
N THR A 35 -14.45 8.54 2.09
CA THR A 35 -13.78 9.80 2.47
C THR A 35 -12.28 9.53 2.72
N PRO A 36 -11.37 10.47 2.39
CA PRO A 36 -9.93 10.30 2.64
C PRO A 36 -9.57 9.91 4.08
N LYS A 37 -10.31 10.43 5.07
CA LYS A 37 -10.12 10.08 6.50
C LYS A 37 -10.45 8.62 6.82
N ARG A 38 -11.54 8.09 6.27
CA ARG A 38 -11.91 6.66 6.44
C ARG A 38 -10.87 5.75 5.80
N LEU A 39 -10.36 6.16 4.64
CA LEU A 39 -9.35 5.38 3.95
C LEU A 39 -7.99 5.40 4.65
N LEU A 40 -7.62 6.54 5.24
CA LEU A 40 -6.48 6.60 6.18
C LEU A 40 -6.68 5.61 7.33
N ALA A 41 -7.86 5.57 7.96
CA ALA A 41 -8.13 4.63 9.04
C ALA A 41 -7.99 3.17 8.58
N ILE A 42 -8.51 2.83 7.40
CA ILE A 42 -8.34 1.49 6.80
C ILE A 42 -6.85 1.18 6.57
N PHE A 43 -6.09 2.11 6.00
CA PHE A 43 -4.66 1.92 5.78
C PHE A 43 -3.89 1.79 7.10
N CYS A 44 -4.25 2.54 8.14
CA CYS A 44 -3.66 2.37 9.46
C CYS A 44 -3.94 0.98 10.04
N ILE A 45 -5.16 0.45 9.89
CA ILE A 45 -5.50 -0.90 10.35
C ILE A 45 -4.71 -1.96 9.58
N ILE A 46 -4.67 -1.86 8.25
CA ILE A 46 -3.89 -2.78 7.40
C ILE A 46 -2.40 -2.70 7.77
N ASN A 47 -1.87 -1.49 7.96
CA ASN A 47 -0.48 -1.30 8.36
C ASN A 47 -0.22 -1.94 9.73
N LEU A 48 -1.11 -1.71 10.70
CA LEU A 48 -1.00 -2.32 12.01
C LEU A 48 -1.01 -3.85 11.94
N LEU A 49 -1.91 -4.46 11.15
CA LEU A 49 -1.95 -5.90 10.93
C LEU A 49 -0.69 -6.46 10.26
N ASN A 50 -0.15 -5.78 9.24
CA ASN A 50 1.11 -6.19 8.60
C ASN A 50 2.27 -6.19 9.62
N TYR A 51 2.32 -5.20 10.50
CA TYR A 51 3.37 -5.13 11.52
C TYR A 51 3.10 -6.03 12.73
N VAL A 52 1.86 -6.47 12.95
CA VAL A 52 1.51 -7.55 13.89
C VAL A 52 2.18 -8.85 13.46
N ASP A 53 2.16 -9.23 12.18
CA ASP A 53 2.87 -10.44 11.68
C ASP A 53 4.36 -10.41 12.06
N ARG A 54 5.02 -9.24 11.90
CA ARG A 54 6.44 -9.09 12.26
C ARG A 54 6.69 -9.29 13.75
N GLY A 55 5.83 -8.70 14.60
CA GLY A 55 5.91 -8.86 16.05
C GLY A 55 5.58 -10.28 16.50
N ALA A 56 4.56 -10.90 15.90
CA ALA A 56 4.14 -12.26 16.20
C ALA A 56 5.25 -13.25 15.85
N MET A 57 5.85 -13.15 14.67
CA MET A 57 7.03 -13.94 14.27
C MET A 57 8.22 -13.78 15.22
N GLY A 58 8.41 -12.61 15.83
CA GLY A 58 9.47 -12.38 16.81
C GLY A 58 9.12 -12.84 18.23
N SER A 59 7.86 -13.14 18.51
CA SER A 59 7.38 -13.47 19.85
C SER A 59 7.85 -14.86 20.30
N ASN A 60 8.04 -15.04 21.62
CA ASN A 60 8.40 -16.35 22.18
C ASN A 60 7.31 -17.41 21.99
N GLY A 61 6.02 -17.00 21.92
CA GLY A 61 4.92 -17.94 21.70
C GLY A 61 4.91 -18.54 20.30
N VAL A 62 5.32 -17.76 19.28
CA VAL A 62 5.35 -18.23 17.88
C VAL A 62 6.73 -18.78 17.52
N ASN A 63 7.79 -18.02 17.78
CA ASN A 63 9.16 -18.40 17.43
C ASN A 63 9.67 -19.53 18.33
N GLY A 64 9.49 -19.34 19.64
CA GLY A 64 9.87 -20.30 20.67
C GLY A 64 11.37 -20.50 20.79
N SER A 65 11.77 -21.70 21.20
CA SER A 65 13.16 -22.04 21.45
C SER A 65 13.45 -23.50 21.08
N PRO A 66 14.69 -23.83 20.66
CA PRO A 66 15.07 -25.20 20.35
C PRO A 66 15.20 -26.03 21.63
N ARG A 67 15.07 -27.35 21.49
CA ARG A 67 15.34 -28.29 22.58
C ARG A 67 16.81 -28.17 22.99
N SER A 68 17.07 -28.02 24.28
CA SER A 68 18.44 -27.95 24.83
C SER A 68 18.60 -28.91 26.00
N CYS A 69 19.75 -29.59 26.08
CA CYS A 69 20.07 -30.51 27.18
C CYS A 69 21.37 -30.08 27.85
N THR A 70 21.36 -29.97 29.17
CA THR A 70 22.55 -29.67 29.97
C THR A 70 23.48 -30.88 30.03
N LYS A 71 24.76 -30.64 30.37
CA LYS A 71 25.74 -31.72 30.63
C LYS A 71 25.35 -32.61 31.81
N SER A 72 24.47 -32.14 32.70
CA SER A 72 23.89 -32.92 33.81
C SER A 72 22.69 -33.78 33.40
N GLY A 73 22.30 -33.78 32.12
CA GLY A 73 21.23 -34.61 31.58
C GLY A 73 19.81 -34.02 31.69
N GLN A 74 19.66 -32.77 32.13
CA GLN A 74 18.36 -32.09 32.15
C GLN A 74 18.07 -31.47 30.79
N CYS A 75 16.92 -31.80 30.18
CA CYS A 75 16.52 -31.29 28.88
C CYS A 75 15.28 -30.39 28.98
N THR A 76 15.32 -29.24 28.32
CA THR A 76 14.15 -28.39 28.08
C THR A 76 13.43 -28.84 26.82
N SER A 77 12.10 -28.87 26.85
CA SER A 77 11.31 -29.09 25.63
C SER A 77 11.44 -27.89 24.71
N GLY A 78 11.60 -28.14 23.41
CA GLY A 78 11.52 -27.08 22.41
C GLY A 78 10.08 -26.58 22.27
N SER A 79 9.94 -25.30 21.91
CA SER A 79 8.65 -24.64 21.69
C SER A 79 8.65 -23.86 20.37
N GLY A 80 7.46 -23.49 19.90
CA GLY A 80 7.31 -22.66 18.69
C GLY A 80 7.87 -23.30 17.43
N ILE A 81 8.19 -22.47 16.45
CA ILE A 81 8.79 -22.87 15.17
C ILE A 81 10.17 -23.49 15.40
N GLN A 82 11.02 -22.88 16.23
CA GLN A 82 12.38 -23.37 16.49
C GLN A 82 12.38 -24.76 17.13
N GLY A 83 11.49 -25.01 18.08
CA GLY A 83 11.38 -26.30 18.74
C GLY A 83 10.80 -27.39 17.84
N VAL A 84 9.78 -27.06 17.04
CA VAL A 84 9.09 -28.04 16.18
C VAL A 84 9.96 -28.44 14.98
N PHE A 85 10.68 -27.50 14.38
CA PHE A 85 11.55 -27.78 13.23
C PHE A 85 13.02 -27.97 13.61
N ASN A 86 13.35 -27.92 14.91
CA ASN A 86 14.71 -28.02 15.44
C ASN A 86 15.69 -27.05 14.75
N LEU A 87 15.27 -25.79 14.64
CA LEU A 87 16.03 -24.76 13.93
C LEU A 87 17.23 -24.28 14.75
N SER A 88 18.31 -23.98 14.04
CA SER A 88 19.39 -23.15 14.55
C SER A 88 19.00 -21.66 14.57
N ASN A 89 19.69 -20.86 15.39
CA ASN A 89 19.52 -19.39 15.38
C ASN A 89 19.82 -18.78 14.00
N PHE A 90 20.65 -19.43 13.19
CA PHE A 90 20.91 -19.01 11.82
C PHE A 90 19.69 -19.21 10.93
N GLU A 91 19.08 -20.40 10.96
CA GLU A 91 17.87 -20.70 10.20
C GLU A 91 16.68 -19.82 10.64
N ASP A 92 16.53 -19.56 11.94
CA ASP A 92 15.54 -18.60 12.44
C ASP A 92 15.76 -17.19 11.84
N GLY A 93 17.01 -16.72 11.82
CA GLY A 93 17.39 -15.46 11.17
C GLY A 93 17.08 -15.45 9.66
N VAL A 94 17.21 -16.60 8.99
CA VAL A 94 16.84 -16.76 7.57
C VAL A 94 15.34 -16.59 7.37
N LEU A 95 14.46 -17.02 8.29
CA LEU A 95 13.01 -16.81 8.16
C LEU A 95 12.63 -15.32 8.11
N SER A 96 13.30 -14.50 8.92
CA SER A 96 13.10 -13.05 8.91
C SER A 96 13.65 -12.41 7.63
N SER A 97 14.79 -12.92 7.15
CA SER A 97 15.42 -12.44 5.91
C SER A 97 14.64 -12.85 4.65
N ALA A 98 14.03 -14.04 4.63
CA ALA A 98 13.22 -14.51 3.51
C ALA A 98 12.04 -13.57 3.23
N PHE A 99 11.38 -13.10 4.28
CA PHE A 99 10.36 -12.03 4.17
C PHE A 99 10.94 -10.77 3.54
N MET A 100 12.10 -10.29 4.00
CA MET A 100 12.71 -9.07 3.46
C MET A 100 13.13 -9.22 1.99
N VAL A 101 13.62 -10.39 1.59
CA VAL A 101 13.94 -10.68 0.18
C VAL A 101 12.69 -10.54 -0.70
N GLY A 102 11.57 -11.15 -0.29
CA GLY A 102 10.30 -11.02 -1.01
C GLY A 102 9.81 -9.58 -1.10
N LEU A 103 9.89 -8.86 0.03
CA LEU A 103 9.49 -7.46 0.12
C LEU A 103 10.31 -6.57 -0.84
N LEU A 104 11.64 -6.68 -0.79
CA LEU A 104 12.54 -5.85 -1.57
C LEU A 104 12.48 -6.17 -3.06
N ALA A 105 12.37 -7.45 -3.43
CA ALA A 105 12.27 -7.86 -4.82
C ALA A 105 10.95 -7.40 -5.46
N ALA A 106 9.84 -7.46 -4.72
CA ALA A 106 8.53 -7.11 -5.24
C ALA A 106 8.22 -5.60 -5.22
N SER A 107 8.83 -4.82 -4.32
CA SER A 107 8.52 -3.39 -4.17
C SER A 107 8.69 -2.58 -5.46
N PRO A 108 9.79 -2.67 -6.23
CA PRO A 108 9.94 -1.94 -7.49
C PRO A 108 8.92 -2.36 -8.55
N VAL A 109 8.52 -3.64 -8.53
CA VAL A 109 7.52 -4.21 -9.45
C VAL A 109 6.17 -3.55 -9.16
N PHE A 110 5.70 -3.59 -7.91
CA PHE A 110 4.43 -2.96 -7.52
C PHE A 110 4.44 -1.44 -7.72
N ALA A 111 5.54 -0.76 -7.39
CA ALA A 111 5.70 0.67 -7.63
C ALA A 111 5.66 1.04 -9.13
N SER A 112 6.09 0.14 -10.02
CA SER A 112 6.05 0.37 -11.47
C SER A 112 4.67 0.03 -12.07
N LEU A 113 4.04 -1.04 -11.59
CA LEU A 113 2.75 -1.52 -12.09
C LEU A 113 1.61 -0.51 -11.89
N VAL A 114 1.76 0.41 -10.94
CA VAL A 114 0.72 1.40 -10.65
C VAL A 114 0.47 2.42 -11.77
N LYS A 115 1.43 2.55 -12.69
CA LYS A 115 1.29 3.39 -13.89
C LYS A 115 0.26 2.82 -14.88
N ILE A 116 -0.01 1.52 -14.81
CA ILE A 116 -0.85 0.80 -15.77
C ILE A 116 -2.03 0.06 -15.12
N VAL A 117 -1.94 -0.30 -13.83
CA VAL A 117 -2.99 -0.99 -13.08
C VAL A 117 -3.49 -0.09 -11.95
N ASN A 118 -4.78 -0.22 -11.63
CA ASN A 118 -5.37 0.52 -10.52
C ASN A 118 -4.68 0.22 -9.17
N PRO A 119 -4.28 1.23 -8.38
CA PRO A 119 -3.58 1.04 -7.11
C PRO A 119 -4.33 0.15 -6.11
N PHE A 120 -5.66 0.27 -6.01
CA PHE A 120 -6.41 -0.56 -5.06
C PHE A 120 -6.47 -2.02 -5.44
N ARG A 121 -6.58 -2.30 -6.75
CA ARG A 121 -6.53 -3.69 -7.22
C ARG A 121 -5.17 -4.29 -6.95
N LEU A 122 -4.08 -3.51 -7.10
CA LEU A 122 -2.74 -3.96 -6.73
C LEU A 122 -2.62 -4.24 -5.23
N ILE A 123 -3.13 -3.34 -4.37
CA ILE A 123 -3.19 -3.57 -2.92
C ILE A 123 -4.02 -4.82 -2.62
N GLY A 124 -5.21 -4.97 -3.21
CA GLY A 124 -6.08 -6.14 -3.00
C GLY A 124 -5.41 -7.46 -3.40
N VAL A 125 -4.74 -7.49 -4.56
CA VAL A 125 -3.96 -8.65 -5.01
C VAL A 125 -2.83 -8.96 -4.02
N GLY A 126 -2.05 -7.98 -3.61
CA GLY A 126 -0.95 -8.24 -2.68
C GLY A 126 -1.42 -8.61 -1.28
N LEU A 127 -2.49 -8.00 -0.76
CA LEU A 127 -3.11 -8.43 0.50
C LEU A 127 -3.70 -9.85 0.41
N THR A 128 -4.17 -10.26 -0.77
CA THR A 128 -4.60 -11.64 -1.01
C THR A 128 -3.42 -12.61 -0.97
N VAL A 129 -2.32 -12.27 -1.65
CA VAL A 129 -1.07 -13.05 -1.61
C VAL A 129 -0.56 -13.14 -0.17
N TRP A 130 -0.53 -12.02 0.55
CA TRP A 130 -0.16 -11.96 1.96
C TRP A 130 -1.04 -12.91 2.80
N THR A 131 -2.37 -12.80 2.66
CA THR A 131 -3.33 -13.60 3.44
C THR A 131 -3.14 -15.10 3.25
N PHE A 132 -3.01 -15.55 2.00
CA PHE A 132 -2.77 -16.96 1.72
C PHE A 132 -1.38 -17.43 2.13
N ALA A 133 -0.35 -16.60 1.95
CA ALA A 133 1.00 -16.92 2.37
C ALA A 133 1.12 -17.03 3.89
N THR A 134 0.49 -16.12 4.65
CA THR A 134 0.42 -16.17 6.11
C THR A 134 -0.32 -17.44 6.55
N ALA A 135 -1.48 -17.77 5.97
CA ALA A 135 -2.14 -19.05 6.23
C ALA A 135 -1.22 -20.25 5.91
N GLY A 136 -0.44 -20.16 4.84
CA GLY A 136 0.60 -21.13 4.48
C GLY A 136 1.69 -21.30 5.56
N CYS A 137 2.11 -20.23 6.23
CA CYS A 137 3.01 -20.31 7.38
C CYS A 137 2.41 -21.18 8.50
N GLY A 138 1.11 -21.03 8.79
CA GLY A 138 0.40 -21.87 9.77
C GLY A 138 0.30 -23.35 9.37
N LEU A 139 0.28 -23.65 8.07
CA LEU A 139 0.23 -25.00 7.52
C LEU A 139 1.62 -25.62 7.26
N SER A 140 2.70 -24.88 7.52
CA SER A 140 4.05 -25.34 7.26
C SER A 140 4.40 -26.59 8.06
N PHE A 141 5.16 -27.46 7.40
CA PHE A 141 5.56 -28.78 7.92
C PHE A 141 7.08 -28.92 8.08
N ASP A 142 7.84 -27.98 7.56
CA ASP A 142 9.30 -27.94 7.63
C ASP A 142 9.83 -26.51 7.45
N PHE A 143 11.15 -26.35 7.60
CA PHE A 143 11.84 -25.07 7.44
C PHE A 143 11.63 -24.41 6.06
N TRP A 144 11.71 -25.17 4.96
CA TRP A 144 11.63 -24.59 3.62
C TRP A 144 10.21 -24.16 3.27
N SER A 145 9.20 -24.93 3.69
CA SER A 145 7.80 -24.53 3.49
C SER A 145 7.48 -23.21 4.20
N ILE A 146 7.90 -23.04 5.45
CA ILE A 146 7.70 -21.75 6.15
C ILE A 146 8.55 -20.63 5.54
N ALA A 147 9.81 -20.88 5.15
CA ALA A 147 10.67 -19.86 4.55
C ALA A 147 10.11 -19.32 3.22
N ILE A 148 9.59 -20.21 2.36
CA ILE A 148 8.94 -19.81 1.10
C ILE A 148 7.66 -19.02 1.39
N CYS A 149 6.83 -19.48 2.33
CA CYS A 149 5.62 -18.74 2.72
C CYS A 149 5.99 -17.35 3.23
N ARG A 150 7.01 -17.20 4.08
CA ARG A 150 7.50 -15.91 4.57
C ARG A 150 7.96 -14.99 3.45
N MET A 151 8.65 -15.53 2.45
CA MET A 151 9.00 -14.76 1.25
C MET A 151 7.76 -14.25 0.51
N LEU A 152 6.74 -15.10 0.32
CA LEU A 152 5.47 -14.71 -0.31
C LEU A 152 4.68 -13.68 0.52
N VAL A 153 4.73 -13.76 1.85
CA VAL A 153 4.19 -12.71 2.75
C VAL A 153 4.86 -11.36 2.43
N GLY A 154 6.19 -11.35 2.31
CA GLY A 154 6.94 -10.16 1.90
C GLY A 154 6.52 -9.62 0.53
N VAL A 155 6.32 -10.50 -0.46
CA VAL A 155 5.81 -10.11 -1.78
C VAL A 155 4.43 -9.45 -1.67
N GLY A 156 3.53 -10.01 -0.88
CA GLY A 156 2.19 -9.45 -0.67
C GLY A 156 2.23 -8.07 0.00
N GLU A 157 3.04 -7.92 1.05
CA GLU A 157 3.17 -6.67 1.80
C GLU A 157 3.81 -5.55 0.97
N ALA A 158 4.68 -5.90 0.01
CA ALA A 158 5.32 -4.95 -0.89
C ALA A 158 4.31 -4.08 -1.66
N SER A 159 3.16 -4.66 -2.02
CA SER A 159 2.07 -3.93 -2.68
C SER A 159 1.54 -2.79 -1.81
N PHE A 160 1.35 -3.04 -0.52
CA PHE A 160 0.73 -2.11 0.39
C PHE A 160 1.73 -1.01 0.77
N ILE A 161 2.95 -1.37 1.14
CA ILE A 161 3.97 -0.41 1.58
C ILE A 161 4.35 0.58 0.45
N SER A 162 4.36 0.12 -0.80
CA SER A 162 4.72 0.94 -1.96
C SER A 162 3.61 1.91 -2.38
N LEU A 163 2.36 1.65 -1.99
CA LEU A 163 1.19 2.38 -2.50
C LEU A 163 0.45 3.19 -1.43
N ALA A 164 0.48 2.76 -0.17
CA ALA A 164 -0.27 3.41 0.90
C ALA A 164 0.26 4.81 1.24
N ALA A 165 1.57 4.96 1.43
CA ALA A 165 2.16 6.25 1.79
C ALA A 165 2.02 7.32 0.68
N PRO A 166 2.31 7.01 -0.61
CA PRO A 166 2.05 7.96 -1.70
C PRO A 166 0.57 8.35 -1.81
N TYR A 167 -0.34 7.41 -1.58
CA TYR A 167 -1.77 7.72 -1.58
C TYR A 167 -2.15 8.71 -0.48
N ILE A 168 -1.67 8.48 0.75
CA ILE A 168 -1.91 9.37 1.88
C ILE A 168 -1.35 10.77 1.57
N ASP A 169 -0.15 10.82 1.00
CA ASP A 169 0.52 12.05 0.60
C ASP A 169 -0.28 12.84 -0.45
N ASP A 170 -0.83 12.17 -1.46
CA ASP A 170 -1.62 12.80 -2.53
C ASP A 170 -3.00 13.32 -2.08
N ASN A 171 -3.56 12.76 -0.99
CA ASN A 171 -4.94 13.00 -0.57
C ASN A 171 -5.06 13.74 0.78
N ALA A 172 -3.97 13.85 1.53
CA ALA A 172 -3.97 14.62 2.77
C ALA A 172 -4.07 16.12 2.49
N PRO A 173 -4.79 16.89 3.34
CA PRO A 173 -4.75 18.34 3.29
C PRO A 173 -3.32 18.85 3.46
N VAL A 174 -2.90 19.84 2.67
CA VAL A 174 -1.51 20.36 2.67
C VAL A 174 -1.01 20.69 4.07
N ALA A 175 -1.85 21.33 4.90
CA ALA A 175 -1.50 21.69 6.27
C ALA A 175 -1.40 20.50 7.26
N GLN A 176 -1.96 19.34 6.91
CA GLN A 176 -2.04 18.15 7.79
C GLN A 176 -1.31 16.93 7.22
N LYS A 177 -0.66 17.05 6.05
CA LYS A 177 0.06 15.97 5.37
C LYS A 177 1.02 15.22 6.30
N THR A 178 1.87 15.97 7.01
CA THR A 178 2.81 15.39 7.98
C THR A 178 2.09 14.66 9.11
N ALA A 179 0.98 15.17 9.60
CA ALA A 179 0.20 14.52 10.67
C ALA A 179 -0.42 13.20 10.19
N TRP A 180 -0.93 13.14 8.96
CA TRP A 180 -1.51 11.93 8.39
C TRP A 180 -0.46 10.83 8.20
N LEU A 181 0.72 11.19 7.66
CA LEU A 181 1.84 10.27 7.54
C LEU A 181 2.38 9.85 8.91
N ALA A 182 2.45 10.77 9.88
CA ALA A 182 2.87 10.44 11.24
C ALA A 182 1.93 9.42 11.90
N ILE A 183 0.61 9.59 11.75
CA ILE A 183 -0.37 8.60 12.25
C ILE A 183 -0.13 7.24 11.58
N PHE A 184 0.02 7.22 10.26
CA PHE A 184 0.27 5.99 9.50
C PHE A 184 1.56 5.28 9.92
N TYR A 185 2.67 6.01 10.07
CA TYR A 185 3.95 5.44 10.49
C TYR A 185 3.99 5.09 11.98
N THR A 186 3.19 5.72 12.83
CA THR A 186 3.04 5.32 14.24
C THR A 186 2.44 3.92 14.38
N CYS A 187 1.64 3.47 13.41
CA CYS A 187 1.13 2.10 13.37
C CYS A 187 2.23 1.04 13.26
N ILE A 188 3.44 1.39 12.81
CA ILE A 188 4.58 0.47 12.69
C ILE A 188 5.03 -0.05 14.06
N PRO A 189 5.56 0.80 14.97
CA PRO A 189 5.99 0.32 16.28
C PRO A 189 4.82 -0.20 17.11
N ALA A 190 3.62 0.39 16.96
CA ALA A 190 2.42 -0.10 17.63
C ALA A 190 2.05 -1.53 17.18
N GLY A 191 2.06 -1.80 15.87
CA GLY A 191 1.78 -3.11 15.31
C GLY A 191 2.78 -4.17 15.77
N VAL A 192 4.08 -3.86 15.76
CA VAL A 192 5.10 -4.78 16.26
C VAL A 192 4.88 -5.10 17.74
N ALA A 193 4.62 -4.09 18.59
CA ALA A 193 4.34 -4.30 20.00
C ALA A 193 3.09 -5.16 20.24
N VAL A 194 2.00 -4.88 19.52
CA VAL A 194 0.78 -5.69 19.56
C VAL A 194 1.07 -7.12 19.08
N GLY A 195 1.88 -7.28 18.04
CA GLY A 195 2.29 -8.59 17.52
C GLY A 195 3.04 -9.44 18.53
N TYR A 196 3.97 -8.85 19.29
CA TYR A 196 4.67 -9.57 20.37
C TYR A 196 3.71 -10.12 21.43
N VAL A 197 2.74 -9.29 21.85
CA VAL A 197 1.73 -9.69 22.84
C VAL A 197 0.79 -10.74 22.26
N TYR A 198 0.28 -10.51 21.05
CA TYR A 198 -0.60 -11.41 20.34
C TYR A 198 0.04 -12.79 20.14
N GLY A 199 1.25 -12.83 19.58
CA GLY A 199 1.97 -14.09 19.32
C GLY A 199 2.34 -14.83 20.60
N GLY A 200 2.69 -14.10 21.67
CA GLY A 200 2.91 -14.67 23.00
C GLY A 200 1.65 -15.36 23.54
N LEU A 201 0.54 -14.62 23.61
CA LEU A 201 -0.73 -15.14 24.14
C LEU A 201 -1.28 -16.32 23.33
N VAL A 202 -1.23 -16.22 21.99
CA VAL A 202 -1.72 -17.30 21.13
C VAL A 202 -0.80 -18.51 21.21
N GLY A 203 0.52 -18.33 21.25
CA GLY A 203 1.47 -19.43 21.37
C GLY A 203 1.47 -20.13 22.73
N ASP A 204 1.14 -19.42 23.80
CA ASP A 204 1.09 -19.98 25.16
C ASP A 204 -0.22 -20.74 25.43
N HIS A 205 -1.36 -20.25 24.91
CA HIS A 205 -2.68 -20.86 25.13
C HIS A 205 -3.10 -21.82 24.01
N PHE A 206 -2.56 -21.64 22.80
CA PHE A 206 -2.86 -22.45 21.63
C PHE A 206 -1.54 -22.89 20.95
N SER A 207 -1.61 -23.34 19.70
CA SER A 207 -0.41 -23.56 18.88
C SER A 207 0.00 -22.27 18.19
N TRP A 208 1.32 -22.07 18.02
CA TRP A 208 1.90 -21.00 17.18
C TRP A 208 1.26 -20.91 15.78
N ARG A 209 0.77 -22.03 15.24
CA ARG A 209 0.10 -22.09 13.94
C ARG A 209 -1.15 -21.21 13.89
N PHE A 210 -1.89 -21.11 15.00
CA PHE A 210 -3.10 -20.30 15.08
C PHE A 210 -2.81 -18.81 15.04
N ALA A 211 -1.60 -18.36 15.39
CA ALA A 211 -1.22 -16.95 15.25
C ALA A 211 -1.34 -16.50 13.79
N PHE A 212 -0.81 -17.32 12.87
CA PHE A 212 -0.89 -17.05 11.43
C PHE A 212 -2.31 -17.17 10.87
N PHE A 213 -3.09 -18.16 11.31
CA PHE A 213 -4.48 -18.27 10.86
C PHE A 213 -5.34 -17.09 11.32
N GLY A 214 -5.15 -16.63 12.56
CA GLY A 214 -5.83 -15.45 13.07
C GLY A 214 -5.48 -14.20 12.26
N GLU A 215 -4.21 -14.00 11.94
CA GLU A 215 -3.74 -12.89 11.10
C GLU A 215 -4.35 -12.94 9.69
N ALA A 216 -4.36 -14.11 9.06
CA ALA A 216 -4.96 -14.30 7.74
C ALA A 216 -6.47 -13.97 7.76
N ILE A 217 -7.20 -14.44 8.77
CA ILE A 217 -8.64 -14.14 8.93
C ILE A 217 -8.88 -12.64 9.14
N LEU A 218 -8.06 -11.99 9.96
CA LEU A 218 -8.17 -10.55 10.21
C LEU A 218 -7.88 -9.71 8.97
N MET A 219 -6.97 -10.15 8.10
CA MET A 219 -6.64 -9.44 6.85
C MET A 219 -7.64 -9.69 5.72
N ALA A 220 -8.28 -10.87 5.68
CA ALA A 220 -9.22 -11.27 4.62
C ALA A 220 -10.26 -10.21 4.22
N PRO A 221 -10.97 -9.50 5.14
CA PRO A 221 -11.93 -8.47 4.73
C PRO A 221 -11.26 -7.30 3.98
N PHE A 222 -10.02 -6.94 4.31
CA PHE A 222 -9.28 -5.87 3.65
C PHE A 222 -8.76 -6.31 2.27
N ALA A 223 -8.38 -7.58 2.13
CA ALA A 223 -8.05 -8.16 0.82
C ALA A 223 -9.25 -8.10 -0.13
N VAL A 224 -10.44 -8.52 0.33
CA VAL A 224 -11.69 -8.42 -0.44
C VAL A 224 -12.03 -6.97 -0.76
N LEU A 225 -11.89 -6.07 0.21
CA LEU A 225 -12.15 -4.64 0.03
C LEU A 225 -11.30 -4.06 -1.11
N GLY A 226 -10.05 -4.48 -1.27
CA GLY A 226 -9.17 -4.05 -2.37
C GLY A 226 -9.74 -4.29 -3.77
N PHE A 227 -10.60 -5.30 -3.96
CA PHE A 227 -11.27 -5.57 -5.24
C PHE A 227 -12.60 -4.81 -5.41
N VAL A 228 -13.27 -4.49 -4.30
CA VAL A 228 -14.58 -3.82 -4.30
C VAL A 228 -14.42 -2.29 -4.38
N MET A 229 -13.28 -1.74 -3.97
CA MET A 229 -13.03 -0.31 -3.96
C MET A 229 -12.94 0.31 -5.35
N LYS A 230 -13.55 1.50 -5.48
CA LYS A 230 -13.46 2.33 -6.69
C LYS A 230 -12.03 2.78 -6.94
N PRO A 231 -11.63 2.94 -8.21
CA PRO A 231 -10.25 3.20 -8.58
C PRO A 231 -9.66 4.42 -7.87
N LEU A 232 -8.54 4.19 -7.19
CA LEU A 232 -7.75 5.22 -6.54
C LEU A 232 -7.01 6.06 -7.59
N GLN A 233 -7.18 7.38 -7.54
CA GLN A 233 -6.44 8.31 -8.39
C GLN A 233 -5.25 8.82 -7.58
N MET A 234 -4.03 8.41 -7.97
CA MET A 234 -2.80 9.00 -7.44
C MET A 234 -2.32 10.06 -8.42
N LYS A 235 -2.09 11.28 -7.92
CA LYS A 235 -1.62 12.41 -8.72
C LYS A 235 -0.14 12.27 -9.06
N GLY A 236 0.65 11.66 -8.16
CA GLY A 236 2.11 11.58 -8.27
C GLY A 236 2.70 10.61 -9.30
N PHE A 237 1.91 9.68 -9.85
CA PHE A 237 2.38 8.70 -10.86
C PHE A 237 2.03 9.07 -12.31
N SER A 238 1.64 10.31 -12.53
CA SER A 238 1.53 10.87 -13.87
C SER A 238 2.89 10.73 -14.56
N PRO A 239 2.98 10.32 -15.84
CA PRO A 239 4.23 10.32 -16.60
C PRO A 239 4.62 11.77 -16.90
N VAL A 240 5.05 12.50 -15.87
CA VAL A 240 5.43 13.89 -15.95
C VAL A 240 6.90 13.93 -16.32
N GLU A 241 7.18 14.80 -17.29
CA GLU A 241 8.49 15.35 -17.66
C GLU A 241 9.28 14.70 -18.79
N SER A 242 9.19 13.40 -19.08
CA SER A 242 10.02 12.85 -20.17
C SER A 242 9.56 13.34 -21.56
N LYS A 243 8.24 13.39 -21.84
CA LYS A 243 7.76 13.91 -23.12
C LYS A 243 7.87 15.43 -23.25
N LYS A 244 7.64 16.19 -22.16
CA LYS A 244 7.67 17.66 -22.20
C LYS A 244 9.10 18.20 -22.27
N ALA A 245 10.05 17.54 -21.60
CA ALA A 245 11.48 17.84 -21.72
C ALA A 245 12.04 17.42 -23.08
N LEU A 246 11.66 16.25 -23.63
CA LEU A 246 12.07 15.88 -24.99
C LEU A 246 11.53 16.86 -26.05
N THR A 247 10.26 17.26 -25.98
CA THR A 247 9.72 18.28 -26.92
C THR A 247 10.37 19.65 -26.72
N GLY A 248 10.69 20.04 -25.48
CA GLY A 248 11.40 21.30 -25.20
C GLY A 248 12.83 21.30 -25.73
N ILE A 249 13.54 20.17 -25.62
CA ILE A 249 14.89 19.98 -26.13
C ILE A 249 14.89 19.88 -27.66
N GLU A 250 13.95 19.17 -28.29
CA GLU A 250 13.83 19.13 -29.76
C GLU A 250 13.52 20.51 -30.34
N THR A 251 12.65 21.29 -29.69
CA THR A 251 12.31 22.65 -30.14
C THR A 251 13.52 23.58 -30.03
N ALA A 252 14.25 23.54 -28.90
CA ALA A 252 15.46 24.34 -28.70
C ALA A 252 16.61 23.94 -29.65
N VAL A 253 16.76 22.65 -29.95
CA VAL A 253 17.77 22.14 -30.90
C VAL A 253 17.41 22.53 -32.34
N SER A 254 16.12 22.57 -32.70
CA SER A 254 15.66 23.02 -34.02
C SER A 254 15.88 24.52 -34.21
N GLU A 255 15.61 25.35 -33.20
CA GLU A 255 15.87 26.79 -33.23
C GLU A 255 17.38 27.09 -33.34
N ALA A 256 18.22 26.39 -32.55
CA ALA A 256 19.67 26.57 -32.60
C ALA A 256 20.29 26.20 -33.97
N LYS A 257 19.77 25.15 -34.63
CA LYS A 257 20.19 24.77 -35.99
C LYS A 257 19.76 25.78 -37.05
N GLY A 258 18.58 26.38 -36.91
CA GLY A 258 18.11 27.44 -37.80
C GLY A 258 18.96 28.71 -37.71
N VAL A 259 19.36 29.11 -36.50
CA VAL A 259 20.22 30.27 -36.26
C VAL A 259 21.65 30.05 -36.77
N PHE A 260 22.19 28.83 -36.61
CA PHE A 260 23.53 28.50 -37.10
C PHE A 260 23.61 28.45 -38.65
N PHE A 261 22.53 28.04 -39.32
CA PHE A 261 22.44 28.09 -40.78
C PHE A 261 22.36 29.53 -41.30
N TYR A 262 21.60 30.40 -40.64
CA TYR A 262 21.47 31.81 -41.03
C TYR A 262 22.81 32.55 -40.95
N HIS A 263 23.55 32.36 -39.85
CA HIS A 263 24.87 32.98 -39.65
C HIS A 263 25.97 32.43 -40.58
N HIS A 264 25.80 31.25 -41.18
CA HIS A 264 26.78 30.69 -42.11
C HIS A 264 26.58 31.19 -43.55
N VAL A 265 25.36 31.58 -43.93
CA VAL A 265 25.05 32.08 -45.28
C VAL A 265 25.40 33.56 -45.42
N ASP A 266 25.29 34.35 -44.36
CA ASP A 266 25.62 35.79 -44.35
C ASP A 266 27.13 36.09 -44.27
N GLY A 267 27.99 35.07 -44.19
CA GLY A 267 29.45 35.20 -44.12
C GLY A 267 30.21 34.87 -45.42
N LEU A 268 29.48 34.68 -46.53
CA LEU A 268 30.05 34.21 -47.81
C LEU A 268 29.72 35.11 -49.01
N PHE A 269 29.35 36.37 -48.78
CA PHE A 269 29.31 37.43 -49.79
C PHE A 269 30.10 38.67 -49.34
#